data_AF-A0A8D8N182-F1
#
_entry.id   AF-A0A8D8N182-F1
#
_cell.length_a   1.000
_cell.length_b   1.000
_cell.length_c   1.000
_cell.angle_alpha   90.00
_cell.angle_beta   90.00
_cell.angle_gamma   90.00
#
_symmetry.space_group_name_H-M   'P 1'
#
loop_
_entity.id
_entity.type
_entity.pdbx_description
1 polymer ?
#
loop_
_entity_poly.entity_id
_entity_poly.type
_entity_poly.pdbx_seq_one_letter_code
_entity_poly.pdbx_strand_id
1 'polypeptide(L)'
;MAKRKSNMSALYFPVELSLADTDCVVCQDDAKNPVFCTTCKKMLCFACIMRCESSAGCPTCRGQIQRNVLRDQCKLYSCEDHDQLLTMLCTDCEICVCKQCLAKDADHAKHSFVSIDSIRADLAQAMDKLYEYMDLVDGFNGLGTVKNISGELAEKYFTFSNVLQANIDKIKSTVAEIEGHNLKNLIKNRKDIKALLQATVDELDQMNEPEPREIYELEVFPMEVNPKPSGNFRCVYTNKIFDNFGNRWKINFFPKYHKFRGASNPNFCAFSLCLKSGIPGR
;
A
#
# COMPACT_ATOMS: atom_id res chain seq x y z
N MET A 1 0.90 9.19 -4.10
CA MET A 1 1.89 8.24 -3.55
C MET A 1 1.14 7.04 -3.00
N ALA A 2 1.23 5.89 -3.66
CA ALA A 2 0.53 4.69 -3.22
C ALA A 2 1.23 4.15 -1.96
N LYS A 3 0.49 4.01 -0.86
CA LYS A 3 0.96 3.28 0.33
C LYS A 3 1.24 1.83 -0.09
N ARG A 4 2.52 1.48 -0.32
CA ARG A 4 2.95 0.08 -0.42
C ARG A 4 2.56 -0.59 0.89
N LYS A 5 1.79 -1.69 0.81
CA LYS A 5 1.37 -2.45 2.00
C LYS A 5 2.64 -2.94 2.70
N SER A 6 2.71 -2.79 4.02
CA SER A 6 3.79 -3.31 4.86
C SER A 6 3.95 -4.81 4.61
N ASN A 7 4.96 -5.21 3.84
CA ASN A 7 5.26 -6.61 3.57
C ASN A 7 6.50 -7.03 4.39
N MET A 8 6.24 -7.61 5.56
CA MET A 8 7.27 -8.14 6.47
C MET A 8 7.43 -9.66 6.37
N SER A 9 6.89 -10.29 5.32
CA SER A 9 6.88 -11.76 5.18
C SER A 9 8.28 -12.38 5.17
N ALA A 10 9.29 -11.60 4.75
CA ALA A 10 10.68 -12.04 4.70
C ALA A 10 11.34 -12.22 6.08
N LEU A 11 10.70 -11.76 7.18
CA LEU A 11 11.21 -11.96 8.54
C LEU A 11 10.99 -13.40 9.05
N TYR A 12 10.03 -14.15 8.50
CA TYR A 12 9.69 -15.52 8.91
C TYR A 12 10.57 -16.59 8.26
N PHE A 13 11.83 -16.26 8.01
CA PHE A 13 12.72 -17.03 7.17
C PHE A 13 13.31 -18.27 7.88
N PRO A 14 13.42 -19.45 7.23
CA PRO A 14 14.19 -20.60 7.75
C PRO A 14 15.65 -20.25 8.12
N VAL A 15 16.11 -20.62 9.31
CA VAL A 15 17.41 -20.22 9.92
C VAL A 15 18.62 -20.37 8.97
N GLU A 16 18.55 -21.25 7.98
CA GLU A 16 19.62 -21.61 7.05
C GLU A 16 20.03 -20.52 6.06
N LEU A 17 19.34 -19.37 6.04
CA LEU A 17 19.69 -18.24 5.16
C LEU A 17 20.86 -17.38 5.64
N SER A 18 21.20 -17.41 6.93
CA SER A 18 22.29 -16.59 7.49
C SER A 18 23.68 -17.01 6.99
N LEU A 19 23.76 -18.14 6.28
CA LEU A 19 24.99 -18.76 5.78
C LEU A 19 25.00 -18.96 4.25
N ALA A 20 23.94 -18.54 3.55
CA ALA A 20 23.82 -18.80 2.12
C ALA A 20 24.42 -17.64 1.30
N ASP A 21 25.40 -17.94 0.45
CA ASP A 21 25.81 -17.06 -0.64
C ASP A 21 24.57 -16.57 -1.40
N THR A 22 24.52 -15.29 -1.76
CA THR A 22 23.38 -14.71 -2.50
C THR A 22 23.30 -15.18 -3.96
N ASP A 23 24.21 -16.08 -4.35
CA ASP A 23 24.38 -16.54 -5.70
C ASP A 23 23.60 -17.84 -5.93
N CYS A 24 22.99 -17.92 -7.11
CA CYS A 24 22.29 -19.11 -7.54
C CYS A 24 23.29 -20.25 -7.81
N VAL A 25 23.07 -21.44 -7.25
CA VAL A 25 23.96 -22.60 -7.45
C VAL A 25 24.10 -23.04 -8.92
N VAL A 26 23.16 -22.64 -9.80
CA VAL A 26 23.17 -23.01 -11.22
C VAL A 26 23.85 -21.95 -12.10
N CYS A 27 23.48 -20.68 -11.96
CA CYS A 27 24.03 -19.62 -12.82
C CYS A 27 25.20 -18.86 -12.19
N GLN A 28 25.46 -19.03 -10.89
CA GLN A 28 26.53 -18.37 -10.12
C GLN A 28 26.44 -16.84 -10.11
N ASP A 29 25.27 -16.30 -10.47
CA ASP A 29 24.94 -14.88 -10.35
C ASP A 29 23.97 -14.66 -9.18
N ASP A 30 23.83 -13.40 -8.75
CA ASP A 30 22.79 -12.92 -7.83
C ASP A 30 21.43 -13.55 -8.19
N ALA A 31 20.86 -14.30 -7.25
CA ALA A 31 19.66 -15.08 -7.51
C ALA A 31 18.45 -14.18 -7.82
N LYS A 32 17.95 -14.25 -9.07
CA LYS A 32 16.70 -13.59 -9.49
C LYS A 32 15.49 -14.45 -9.17
N ASN A 33 14.50 -13.85 -8.50
CA ASN A 33 13.36 -14.55 -7.92
C ASN A 33 13.84 -15.75 -7.09
N PRO A 34 14.57 -15.46 -5.99
CA PRO A 34 15.29 -16.48 -5.24
C PRO A 34 14.33 -17.49 -4.61
N VAL A 35 14.71 -18.76 -4.68
CA VAL A 35 14.00 -19.88 -4.05
C VAL A 35 14.99 -20.84 -3.42
N PHE A 36 14.53 -21.55 -2.40
CA PHE A 36 15.30 -22.50 -1.62
C PHE A 36 14.74 -23.89 -1.85
N CYS A 37 15.63 -24.82 -2.20
CA CYS A 37 15.24 -26.22 -2.27
C CYS A 37 14.67 -26.67 -0.93
N THR A 38 13.48 -27.25 -0.92
CA THR A 38 12.81 -27.70 0.31
C THR A 38 13.58 -28.80 1.04
N THR A 39 14.39 -29.58 0.29
CA THR A 39 15.22 -30.68 0.80
C THR A 39 16.61 -30.22 1.25
N CYS A 40 17.42 -29.65 0.35
CA CYS A 40 18.83 -29.32 0.66
C CYS A 40 19.07 -27.86 1.06
N LYS A 41 18.02 -27.03 1.07
CA LYS A 41 18.05 -25.62 1.47
C LYS A 41 19.02 -24.73 0.68
N LYS A 42 19.58 -25.21 -0.43
CA LYS A 42 20.40 -24.38 -1.33
C LYS A 42 19.54 -23.40 -2.12
N MET A 43 20.10 -22.22 -2.39
CA MET A 43 19.43 -21.14 -3.11
C MET A 43 19.61 -21.24 -4.63
N LEU A 44 18.55 -20.98 -5.37
CA LEU A 44 18.51 -20.97 -6.83
C LEU A 44 17.61 -19.84 -7.33
N CYS A 45 17.82 -19.38 -8.56
CA CYS A 45 16.79 -18.64 -9.28
C CYS A 45 15.59 -19.55 -9.56
N PHE A 46 14.37 -19.03 -9.46
CA PHE A 46 13.16 -19.76 -9.83
C PHE A 46 13.26 -20.33 -11.26
N ALA A 47 13.74 -19.54 -12.21
CA ALA A 47 13.91 -20.00 -13.59
C ALA A 47 14.95 -21.15 -13.73
N CYS A 48 16.01 -21.14 -12.91
CA CYS A 48 17.05 -22.16 -12.96
C CYS A 48 16.52 -23.51 -12.45
N ILE A 49 15.84 -23.53 -11.29
CA ILE A 49 15.31 -24.77 -10.73
C ILE A 49 14.19 -25.37 -11.60
N MET A 50 13.37 -24.54 -12.24
CA MET A 50 12.31 -25.01 -13.16
C MET A 50 12.89 -25.64 -14.43
N ARG A 51 14.05 -25.18 -14.91
CA ARG A 51 14.77 -25.86 -16.01
C ARG A 51 15.29 -27.24 -15.58
N CYS A 52 15.78 -27.36 -14.36
CA CYS A 52 16.33 -28.62 -13.82
C CYS A 52 15.24 -29.67 -13.49
N GLU A 53 14.02 -29.23 -13.19
CA GLU A 53 12.89 -30.11 -12.91
C GLU A 53 12.62 -31.11 -14.05
N SER A 54 12.78 -30.68 -15.29
CA SER A 54 12.54 -31.52 -16.48
C SER A 54 13.53 -32.68 -16.61
N SER A 55 14.67 -32.61 -15.91
CA SER A 55 15.76 -33.58 -16.04
C SER A 55 15.91 -34.53 -14.85
N ALA A 56 15.73 -34.09 -13.59
CA ALA A 56 15.98 -34.93 -12.41
C ALA A 56 15.55 -34.33 -11.05
N GLY A 57 14.72 -33.27 -11.01
CA GLY A 57 14.44 -32.55 -9.76
C GLY A 57 15.53 -31.51 -9.40
N CYS A 58 15.79 -31.29 -8.12
CA CYS A 58 16.78 -30.29 -7.67
C CYS A 58 18.19 -30.58 -8.22
N PRO A 59 18.92 -29.61 -8.77
CA PRO A 59 20.24 -29.86 -9.36
C PRO A 59 21.31 -30.27 -8.33
N THR A 60 21.14 -29.93 -7.06
CA THR A 60 22.10 -30.26 -6.01
C THR A 60 21.81 -31.61 -5.35
N CYS A 61 20.56 -31.85 -4.95
CA CYS A 61 20.21 -33.03 -4.16
C CYS A 61 19.28 -34.02 -4.88
N ARG A 62 18.84 -33.71 -6.10
CA ARG A 62 17.83 -34.48 -6.86
C ARG A 62 16.50 -34.68 -6.13
N GLY A 63 16.26 -33.88 -5.08
CA GLY A 63 14.99 -33.86 -4.36
C GLY A 63 13.83 -33.43 -5.24
N GLN A 64 12.64 -33.90 -4.89
CA GLN A 64 11.41 -33.58 -5.61
C GLN A 64 11.09 -32.08 -5.53
N ILE A 65 10.77 -31.48 -6.68
CA ILE A 65 10.42 -30.06 -6.76
C ILE A 65 8.92 -29.90 -6.58
N GLN A 66 8.52 -29.14 -5.56
CA GLN A 66 7.13 -28.73 -5.34
C GLN A 66 6.92 -27.31 -5.87
N ARG A 67 6.46 -27.19 -7.12
CA ARG A 67 6.33 -25.90 -7.82
C ARG A 67 5.55 -24.85 -7.05
N ASN A 68 4.45 -25.24 -6.40
CA ASN A 68 3.60 -24.30 -5.66
C ASN A 68 4.36 -23.68 -4.49
N VAL A 69 5.09 -24.49 -3.72
CA VAL A 69 5.92 -24.02 -2.61
C VAL A 69 6.99 -23.06 -3.10
N LEU A 70 7.69 -23.37 -4.19
CA LEU A 70 8.72 -22.48 -4.74
C LEU A 70 8.13 -21.15 -5.25
N ARG A 71 6.95 -21.18 -5.86
CA ARG A 71 6.26 -19.96 -6.30
C ARG A 71 5.88 -19.07 -5.11
N ASP A 72 5.42 -19.67 -4.03
CA ASP A 72 5.09 -18.94 -2.82
C ASP A 72 6.34 -18.34 -2.19
N GLN A 73 7.47 -19.06 -2.18
CA GLN A 73 8.76 -18.51 -1.78
C GLN A 73 9.16 -17.27 -2.59
N CYS A 74 8.99 -17.26 -3.92
CA CYS A 74 9.27 -16.06 -4.72
C CYS A 74 8.48 -14.85 -4.24
N LYS A 75 7.19 -15.02 -3.94
CA LYS A 75 6.34 -13.90 -3.46
C LYS A 75 6.76 -13.40 -2.09
N LEU A 76 7.31 -14.28 -1.25
CA LEU A 76 7.67 -13.96 0.13
C LEU A 76 9.07 -13.35 0.23
N TYR A 77 9.99 -13.71 -0.67
CA TYR A 77 11.42 -13.45 -0.54
C TYR A 77 12.03 -12.58 -1.64
N SER A 78 11.30 -12.36 -2.73
CA SER A 78 11.74 -11.53 -3.85
C SER A 78 11.24 -10.10 -3.68
N CYS A 79 12.11 -9.13 -3.94
CA CYS A 79 11.74 -7.73 -4.08
C CYS A 79 10.88 -7.54 -5.34
N GLU A 80 9.74 -6.84 -5.20
CA GLU A 80 8.81 -6.59 -6.31
C GLU A 80 9.43 -5.73 -7.43
N ASP A 81 10.38 -4.85 -7.11
CA ASP A 81 10.98 -3.94 -8.08
C ASP A 81 12.23 -4.52 -8.77
N HIS A 82 12.99 -5.35 -8.05
CA HIS A 82 14.33 -5.77 -8.47
C HIS A 82 14.49 -7.29 -8.67
N ASP A 83 13.48 -8.09 -8.33
CA ASP A 83 13.52 -9.55 -8.33
C ASP A 83 14.67 -10.14 -7.48
N GLN A 84 15.23 -9.39 -6.54
CA GLN A 84 16.35 -9.80 -5.71
C GLN A 84 15.92 -10.21 -4.31
N LEU A 85 16.75 -11.01 -3.64
CA LEU A 85 16.53 -11.42 -2.25
C LEU A 85 16.37 -10.20 -1.33
N LEU A 86 15.33 -10.23 -0.52
CA LEU A 86 15.11 -9.30 0.56
C LEU A 86 16.12 -9.59 1.69
N THR A 87 16.99 -8.62 2.00
CA THR A 87 18.09 -8.80 2.97
C THR A 87 18.05 -7.77 4.11
N MET A 88 17.36 -6.64 3.91
CA MET A 88 17.31 -5.55 4.86
C MET A 88 15.86 -5.17 5.16
N LEU A 89 15.61 -4.60 6.33
CA LEU A 89 14.37 -3.94 6.69
C LEU A 89 14.63 -2.43 6.70
N CYS A 90 13.84 -1.67 5.95
CA CYS A 90 13.81 -0.22 6.06
C CYS A 90 12.93 0.17 7.25
N THR A 91 13.51 0.78 8.29
CA THR A 91 12.77 1.11 9.53
C THR A 91 11.81 2.27 9.33
N ASP A 92 12.09 3.18 8.41
CA ASP A 92 11.24 4.35 8.14
C ASP A 92 10.01 3.99 7.29
N CYS A 93 10.13 2.96 6.45
CA CYS A 93 9.05 2.52 5.57
C CYS A 93 8.36 1.23 6.05
N GLU A 94 8.89 0.57 7.07
CA GLU A 94 8.40 -0.72 7.60
C GLU A 94 8.24 -1.80 6.52
N ILE A 95 9.16 -1.83 5.55
CA ILE A 95 9.17 -2.80 4.45
C ILE A 95 10.53 -3.47 4.31
N CYS A 96 10.51 -4.76 3.97
CA CYS A 96 11.71 -5.49 3.60
C CYS A 96 12.17 -5.04 2.21
N VAL A 97 13.48 -4.85 2.04
CA VAL A 97 14.11 -4.36 0.80
C VAL A 97 15.33 -5.21 0.43
N CYS A 98 15.68 -5.23 -0.85
CA CYS A 98 16.87 -5.93 -1.35
C CYS A 98 18.10 -5.01 -1.36
N LYS A 99 19.29 -5.58 -1.62
CA LYS A 99 20.55 -4.82 -1.75
C LYS A 99 20.49 -3.71 -2.81
N GLN A 100 19.79 -3.92 -3.92
CA GLN A 100 19.63 -2.89 -4.97
C GLN A 100 18.79 -1.70 -4.52
N CYS A 101 17.75 -1.89 -3.70
CA CYS A 101 16.98 -0.78 -3.12
C CYS A 101 17.85 0.15 -2.27
N LEU A 102 18.88 -0.38 -1.59
CA LEU A 102 19.81 0.46 -0.82
C LEU A 102 20.72 1.29 -1.72
N ALA A 103 21.17 0.71 -2.84
CA ALA A 103 22.20 1.31 -3.68
C ALA A 103 21.66 2.21 -4.79
N LYS A 104 20.41 1.99 -5.24
CA LYS A 104 19.89 2.58 -6.49
C LYS A 104 18.54 3.29 -6.36
N ASP A 105 17.76 3.09 -5.30
CA ASP A 105 16.48 3.79 -5.14
C ASP A 105 16.65 5.16 -4.47
N ALA A 106 16.23 6.20 -5.19
CA ALA A 106 16.14 7.56 -4.64
C ALA A 106 15.18 7.64 -3.45
N ASP A 107 14.16 6.78 -3.41
CA ASP A 107 13.12 6.76 -2.37
C ASP A 107 13.62 6.23 -1.02
N HIS A 108 14.67 5.40 -1.02
CA HIS A 108 15.23 4.78 0.18
C HIS A 108 16.63 5.30 0.54
N ALA A 109 17.24 6.16 -0.28
CA ALA A 109 18.62 6.64 -0.13
C ALA A 109 18.95 7.33 1.22
N LYS A 110 17.95 7.85 1.93
CA LYS A 110 18.13 8.56 3.22
C LYS A 110 17.51 7.84 4.42
N HIS A 111 17.00 6.63 4.22
CA HIS A 111 16.33 5.89 5.28
C HIS A 111 17.31 5.05 6.08
N SER A 112 16.91 4.69 7.29
CA SER A 112 17.61 3.79 8.18
C SER A 112 17.26 2.34 7.85
N PHE A 113 18.26 1.47 7.94
CA PHE A 113 18.11 0.05 7.62
C PHE A 113 18.69 -0.82 8.72
N VAL A 114 18.04 -1.95 8.96
CA VAL A 114 18.54 -3.02 9.82
C VAL A 114 18.60 -4.30 8.99
N SER A 115 19.66 -5.10 9.13
CA SER A 115 19.73 -6.37 8.42
C SER A 115 18.71 -7.35 8.97
N ILE A 116 18.08 -8.12 8.07
CA ILE A 116 17.14 -9.16 8.48
C ILE A 116 17.85 -10.19 9.36
N ASP A 117 19.13 -10.48 9.08
CA ASP A 117 19.91 -11.41 9.91
C ASP A 117 20.15 -10.92 11.34
N SER A 118 20.35 -9.61 11.55
CA SER A 118 20.45 -9.05 12.91
C SER A 118 19.14 -9.20 13.67
N ILE A 119 18.01 -8.87 13.02
CA ILE A 119 16.67 -9.02 13.62
C ILE A 119 16.42 -10.48 14.01
N ARG A 120 16.88 -11.42 13.19
CA ARG A 120 16.73 -12.85 13.44
C ARG A 120 17.62 -13.33 14.59
N ALA A 121 18.86 -12.84 14.68
CA ALA A 121 19.74 -13.14 15.81
C ALA A 121 19.14 -12.64 17.13
N ASP A 122 18.58 -11.42 17.12
CA ASP A 122 17.89 -10.85 18.29
C ASP A 122 16.65 -11.67 18.67
N LEU A 123 15.87 -12.13 17.68
CA LEU A 123 14.71 -12.99 17.91
C LEU A 123 15.11 -14.35 18.49
N ALA A 124 16.16 -14.98 17.97
CA ALA A 124 16.67 -16.24 18.50
C ALA A 124 17.13 -16.09 19.96
N GLN A 125 17.90 -15.03 20.26
CA GLN A 125 18.33 -14.74 21.62
C GLN A 125 17.15 -14.48 22.56
N ALA A 126 16.10 -13.79 22.09
CA ALA A 126 14.89 -13.58 22.85
C ALA A 126 14.14 -14.90 23.11
N MET A 127 14.08 -15.80 22.13
CA MET A 127 13.50 -17.13 22.28
C MET A 127 14.27 -17.99 23.28
N ASP A 128 15.60 -17.99 23.23
CA ASP A 128 16.45 -18.71 24.18
C ASP A 128 16.21 -18.23 25.61
N LYS A 129 16.18 -16.90 25.83
CA LYS A 129 15.82 -16.32 27.13
C LYS A 129 14.42 -16.71 27.59
N LEU A 130 13.45 -16.77 26.66
CA LEU A 130 12.10 -17.22 26.99
C LEU A 130 12.09 -18.69 27.43
N TYR A 131 12.85 -19.57 26.77
CA TYR A 131 12.99 -20.96 27.22
C TYR A 131 13.65 -21.04 28.59
N GLU A 132 14.70 -20.25 28.87
CA GLU A 132 15.29 -20.17 30.21
C GLU A 132 14.26 -19.73 31.27
N TYR A 133 13.44 -18.72 30.95
CA TYR A 133 12.35 -18.29 31.84
C TYR A 133 11.27 -19.36 32.00
N MET A 134 10.94 -20.11 30.95
CA MET A 134 9.99 -21.22 31.04
C MET A 134 10.54 -22.33 31.94
N ASP A 135 11.82 -22.69 31.82
CA ASP A 135 12.48 -23.68 32.69
C ASP A 135 12.51 -23.21 34.16
N LEU A 136 12.75 -21.91 34.39
CA LEU A 136 12.68 -21.30 35.73
C LEU A 136 11.26 -21.37 36.31
N VAL A 137 10.24 -21.09 35.50
CA VAL A 137 8.82 -21.17 35.90
C VAL A 137 8.40 -22.62 36.15
N ASP A 138 8.84 -23.56 35.33
CA ASP A 138 8.56 -24.99 35.52
C ASP A 138 9.27 -25.54 36.77
N GLY A 139 10.50 -25.10 37.03
CA GLY A 139 11.19 -25.34 38.30
C GLY A 139 10.45 -24.76 39.51
N PHE A 140 9.87 -23.57 39.36
CA PHE A 140 9.05 -22.92 40.39
C PHE A 140 7.73 -23.65 40.64
N ASN A 141 7.05 -24.12 39.59
CA ASN A 141 5.85 -24.95 39.69
C ASN A 141 6.15 -26.32 40.30
N GLY A 142 7.33 -26.89 40.04
CA GLY A 142 7.84 -28.11 40.68
C GLY A 142 8.05 -27.94 42.20
N LEU A 143 8.38 -26.74 42.67
CA LEU A 143 8.57 -26.45 44.10
C LEU A 143 7.26 -26.51 44.90
N GLY A 144 6.10 -26.34 44.24
CA GLY A 144 4.77 -26.54 44.83
C GLY A 144 4.49 -27.99 45.29
N THR A 145 5.36 -28.94 44.94
CA THR A 145 5.28 -30.34 45.38
C THR A 145 6.25 -30.71 46.52
N VAL A 146 7.14 -29.79 46.93
CA VAL A 146 8.15 -30.06 47.97
C VAL A 146 7.54 -29.89 49.36
N LYS A 147 7.06 -31.01 49.91
CA LYS A 147 6.43 -31.11 51.26
C LYS A 147 7.36 -30.89 52.46
N ASN A 148 8.60 -30.43 52.31
CA ASN A 148 9.51 -30.20 53.44
C ASN A 148 10.51 -29.08 53.15
N ILE A 149 10.11 -27.84 53.40
CA ILE A 149 11.03 -26.71 53.54
C ILE A 149 11.05 -26.35 55.04
N SER A 150 12.24 -26.15 55.61
CA SER A 150 12.39 -25.73 57.01
C SER A 150 11.62 -24.42 57.28
N GLY A 151 11.00 -24.32 58.46
CA GLY A 151 9.99 -23.28 58.77
C GLY A 151 10.41 -21.84 58.46
N GLU A 152 11.68 -21.48 58.69
CA GLU A 152 12.18 -20.12 58.40
C GLU A 152 12.22 -19.78 56.90
N LEU A 153 12.53 -20.75 56.03
CA LEU A 153 12.60 -20.53 54.59
C LEU A 153 11.19 -20.48 53.98
N ALA A 154 10.25 -21.27 54.52
CA ALA A 154 8.84 -21.22 54.15
C ALA A 154 8.20 -19.88 54.54
N GLU A 155 8.54 -19.32 55.71
CA GLU A 155 8.01 -18.04 56.17
C GLU A 155 8.55 -16.85 55.33
N LYS A 156 9.84 -16.86 55.00
CA LYS A 156 10.44 -15.89 54.07
C LYS A 156 9.85 -15.99 52.66
N TYR A 157 9.55 -17.20 52.21
CA TYR A 157 8.89 -17.42 50.92
C TYR A 157 7.45 -16.87 50.93
N PHE A 158 6.67 -17.15 51.97
CA PHE A 158 5.29 -16.70 52.08
C PHE A 158 5.19 -15.17 52.18
N THR A 159 6.09 -14.55 52.95
CA THR A 159 6.18 -13.08 53.06
C THR A 159 6.55 -12.44 51.74
N PHE A 160 7.55 -12.98 51.02
CA PHE A 160 7.94 -12.48 49.71
C PHE A 160 6.84 -12.65 48.66
N SER A 161 6.18 -13.82 48.63
CA SER A 161 5.05 -14.10 47.74
C SER A 161 3.88 -13.13 47.97
N ASN A 162 3.53 -12.86 49.25
CA ASN A 162 2.49 -11.91 49.59
C ASN A 162 2.83 -10.47 49.18
N VAL A 163 4.10 -10.05 49.34
CA VAL A 163 4.57 -8.73 48.91
C VAL A 163 4.54 -8.60 47.39
N LEU A 164 4.98 -9.63 46.66
CA LEU A 164 4.88 -9.66 45.20
C LEU A 164 3.43 -9.56 44.73
N GLN A 165 2.52 -10.31 45.35
CA GLN A 165 1.10 -10.28 45.00
C GLN A 165 0.50 -8.88 45.25
N ALA A 166 0.80 -8.26 46.39
CA ALA A 166 0.36 -6.90 46.69
C ALA A 166 0.89 -5.86 45.68
N ASN A 167 2.13 -6.02 45.23
CA ASN A 167 2.72 -5.15 44.20
C ASN A 167 2.05 -5.35 42.83
N ILE A 168 1.75 -6.60 42.45
CA ILE A 168 1.00 -6.91 41.22
C ILE A 168 -0.37 -6.25 41.25
N ASP A 169 -1.09 -6.35 42.37
CA ASP A 169 -2.42 -5.76 42.51
C ASP A 169 -2.37 -4.23 42.47
N LYS A 170 -1.34 -3.62 43.06
CA LYS A 170 -1.07 -2.18 42.96
C LYS A 170 -0.81 -1.74 41.52
N ILE A 171 0.03 -2.49 40.77
CA ILE A 171 0.31 -2.20 39.36
C ILE A 171 -0.99 -2.28 38.54
N LYS A 172 -1.78 -3.34 38.71
CA LYS A 172 -3.07 -3.50 38.03
C LYS A 172 -4.00 -2.30 38.28
N SER A 173 -4.09 -1.83 39.53
CA SER A 173 -4.88 -0.63 39.86
C SER A 173 -4.38 0.62 39.14
N THR A 174 -3.06 0.86 39.15
CA THR A 174 -2.49 2.04 38.48
C THR A 174 -2.69 2.01 36.96
N VAL A 175 -2.61 0.84 36.33
CA VAL A 175 -2.87 0.68 34.89
C VAL A 175 -4.33 1.02 34.57
N ALA A 176 -5.28 0.50 35.35
CA ALA A 176 -6.70 0.80 35.16
C ALA A 176 -7.02 2.30 35.31
N GLU A 177 -6.35 2.98 36.24
CA GLU A 177 -6.47 4.44 36.43
C GLU A 177 -5.93 5.22 35.23
N ILE A 178 -4.76 4.84 34.71
CA ILE A 178 -4.14 5.47 33.53
C ILE A 178 -5.04 5.30 32.30
N GLU A 179 -5.55 4.10 32.05
CA GLU A 179 -6.48 3.82 30.96
C GLU A 179 -7.76 4.64 31.08
N GLY A 180 -8.32 4.72 32.29
CA GLY A 180 -9.51 5.53 32.57
C GLY A 180 -9.29 7.03 32.34
N HIS A 181 -8.14 7.57 32.74
CA HIS A 181 -7.80 8.97 32.50
C HIS A 181 -7.58 9.27 31.00
N ASN A 182 -6.88 8.38 30.29
CA ASN A 182 -6.65 8.52 28.85
C ASN A 182 -7.96 8.47 28.06
N LEU A 183 -8.88 7.56 28.39
CA LEU A 183 -10.18 7.48 27.73
C LEU A 183 -11.01 8.75 27.95
N LYS A 184 -11.02 9.29 29.18
CA LYS A 184 -11.71 10.56 29.49
C LYS A 184 -11.14 11.73 28.67
N ASN A 185 -9.81 11.82 28.56
CA ASN A 185 -9.16 12.87 27.78
C ASN A 185 -9.47 12.74 26.29
N LEU A 186 -9.45 11.53 25.73
CA LEU A 186 -9.82 11.30 24.32
C LEU A 186 -11.28 11.66 24.03
N ILE A 187 -12.21 11.33 24.94
CA ILE A 187 -13.62 11.71 24.80
C ILE A 187 -13.79 13.24 24.82
N LYS A 188 -13.07 13.92 25.72
CA LYS A 188 -13.08 15.39 25.79
C LYS A 188 -12.54 16.00 24.50
N ASN A 189 -11.35 15.58 24.06
CA ASN A 189 -10.72 16.06 22.83
C ASN A 189 -11.63 15.85 21.61
N ARG A 190 -12.32 14.71 21.52
CA ARG A 190 -13.30 14.45 20.45
C ARG A 190 -14.45 15.46 20.46
N LYS A 191 -14.98 15.82 21.63
CA LYS A 191 -16.06 16.83 21.75
C LYS A 191 -15.56 18.21 21.33
N ASP A 192 -14.36 18.59 21.76
CA ASP A 192 -13.77 19.90 21.46
C ASP A 192 -13.48 20.04 19.96
N ILE A 193 -12.90 19.01 19.32
CA ILE A 193 -12.67 18.99 17.86
C ILE A 193 -13.98 19.08 17.09
N LYS A 194 -15.04 18.39 17.55
CA LYS A 194 -16.36 18.46 16.90
C LYS A 194 -16.94 19.87 16.98
N ALA A 195 -16.78 20.55 18.11
CA ALA A 195 -17.24 21.93 18.27
C ALA A 195 -16.49 22.89 17.35
N LEU A 196 -15.16 22.74 17.25
CA LEU A 196 -14.34 23.53 16.33
C LEU A 196 -14.72 23.30 14.86
N LEU A 197 -14.90 22.04 14.45
CA LEU A 197 -15.35 21.71 13.10
C LEU A 197 -16.71 22.33 12.77
N GLN A 198 -17.66 22.28 13.70
CA GLN A 198 -18.96 22.90 13.49
C GLN A 198 -18.84 24.42 13.32
N ALA A 199 -18.05 25.08 14.16
CA ALA A 199 -17.83 26.52 14.04
C ALA A 199 -17.21 26.89 12.68
N THR A 200 -16.22 26.13 12.21
CA THR A 200 -15.63 26.36 10.87
C THR A 200 -16.63 26.11 9.73
N VAL A 201 -17.51 25.11 9.85
CA VAL A 201 -18.57 24.88 8.87
C VAL A 201 -19.56 26.05 8.85
N ASP A 202 -19.98 26.53 10.03
CA ASP A 202 -20.91 27.66 10.14
C ASP A 202 -20.28 28.95 9.56
N GLU A 203 -18.97 29.16 9.74
CA GLU A 203 -18.22 30.26 9.12
C GLU A 203 -18.15 30.11 7.59
N LEU A 204 -17.89 28.90 7.07
CA LEU A 204 -17.87 28.64 5.63
C LEU A 204 -19.26 28.82 4.99
N ASP A 205 -20.32 28.45 5.68
CA ASP A 205 -21.70 28.65 5.21
C ASP A 205 -22.06 30.14 5.15
N GLN A 206 -21.60 30.94 6.12
CA GLN A 206 -21.75 32.40 6.08
C GLN A 206 -20.97 33.06 4.93
N MET A 207 -19.81 32.50 4.54
CA MET A 207 -19.06 33.00 3.37
C MET A 207 -19.62 32.51 2.02
N ASN A 208 -20.43 31.45 2.02
CA ASN A 208 -20.97 30.81 0.81
C ASN A 208 -22.45 31.13 0.57
N GLU A 209 -23.02 32.16 1.21
CA GLU A 209 -24.32 32.70 0.78
C GLU A 209 -24.21 33.03 -0.73
N PRO A 210 -24.93 32.29 -1.60
CA PRO A 210 -24.66 32.37 -3.03
C PRO A 210 -25.16 33.70 -3.58
N GLU A 211 -24.28 34.47 -4.22
CA GLU A 211 -24.73 35.51 -5.16
C GLU A 211 -25.69 34.87 -6.18
N PRO A 212 -26.81 35.54 -6.51
CA PRO A 212 -27.86 34.94 -7.33
C PRO A 212 -27.32 34.59 -8.72
N ARG A 213 -27.23 33.29 -9.03
CA ARG A 213 -26.80 32.81 -10.35
C ARG A 213 -27.95 32.95 -11.33
N GLU A 214 -27.84 33.89 -12.27
CA GLU A 214 -28.69 33.93 -13.46
C GLU A 214 -28.45 32.66 -14.30
N ILE A 215 -29.47 31.82 -14.40
CA ILE A 215 -29.49 30.67 -15.30
C ILE A 215 -29.62 31.23 -16.72
N TYR A 216 -28.61 31.03 -17.57
CA TYR A 216 -28.72 31.36 -18.99
C TYR A 216 -29.76 30.43 -19.66
N GLU A 217 -31.00 30.89 -19.77
CA GLU A 217 -31.99 30.27 -20.66
C GLU A 217 -31.50 30.42 -22.10
N LEU A 218 -30.95 29.35 -22.67
CA LEU A 218 -30.75 29.23 -24.10
C LEU A 218 -32.12 29.16 -24.76
N GLU A 219 -32.61 30.28 -25.28
CA GLU A 219 -33.72 30.28 -26.23
C GLU A 219 -33.33 29.39 -27.42
N VAL A 220 -33.89 28.19 -27.45
CA VAL A 220 -33.75 27.27 -28.58
C VAL A 220 -34.43 27.94 -29.76
N PHE A 221 -33.65 28.38 -30.77
CA PHE A 221 -34.18 28.81 -32.05
C PHE A 221 -34.39 27.57 -32.95
N PRO A 222 -35.61 27.06 -33.14
CA PRO A 222 -35.84 25.99 -34.10
C PRO A 222 -35.76 26.61 -35.50
N MET A 223 -34.67 26.35 -36.22
CA MET A 223 -34.56 26.71 -37.63
C MET A 223 -34.25 25.45 -38.44
N GLU A 224 -35.24 24.96 -39.18
CA GLU A 224 -35.05 23.88 -40.14
C GLU A 224 -34.29 24.41 -41.36
N VAL A 225 -33.04 23.99 -41.51
CA VAL A 225 -32.25 24.26 -42.72
C VAL A 225 -32.38 23.03 -43.62
N ASN A 226 -32.90 23.21 -44.85
CA ASN A 226 -32.96 22.18 -45.89
C ASN A 226 -31.90 22.43 -46.98
N PRO A 227 -30.60 22.19 -46.70
CA PRO A 227 -29.53 22.44 -47.66
C PRO A 227 -29.60 21.45 -48.83
N LYS A 228 -29.54 21.95 -50.07
CA LYS A 228 -29.48 21.09 -51.26
C LYS A 228 -28.16 20.30 -51.28
N PRO A 229 -28.17 19.01 -51.68
CA PRO A 229 -26.98 18.19 -51.71
C PRO A 229 -25.96 18.71 -52.73
N SER A 230 -24.80 19.15 -52.22
CA SER A 230 -23.64 19.58 -53.00
C SER A 230 -22.50 18.60 -52.78
N GLY A 231 -21.84 18.14 -53.85
CA GLY A 231 -20.66 17.27 -53.77
C GLY A 231 -19.42 17.96 -53.19
N ASN A 232 -19.44 19.29 -53.04
CA ASN A 232 -18.34 20.10 -52.53
C ASN A 232 -18.64 20.60 -51.11
N PHE A 233 -17.61 20.64 -50.26
CA PHE A 233 -17.63 21.18 -48.89
C PHE A 233 -17.78 22.71 -48.91
N ARG A 234 -18.95 23.21 -49.31
CA ARG A 234 -19.25 24.65 -49.38
C ARG A 234 -20.03 25.07 -48.14
N CYS A 235 -19.79 26.29 -47.67
CA CYS A 235 -20.61 26.90 -46.63
C CYS A 235 -22.03 27.07 -47.17
N VAL A 236 -23.03 26.51 -46.48
CA VAL A 236 -24.43 26.56 -46.93
C VAL A 236 -25.27 27.46 -46.04
N TYR A 237 -24.78 27.79 -44.85
CA TYR A 237 -25.42 28.74 -43.97
C TYR A 237 -24.40 29.57 -43.19
N THR A 238 -24.68 30.86 -43.07
CA THR A 238 -23.88 31.82 -42.34
C THR A 238 -24.81 32.72 -41.55
N ASN A 239 -24.64 32.79 -40.24
CA ASN A 239 -25.40 33.75 -39.42
C ASN A 239 -24.48 34.43 -38.40
N LYS A 240 -24.92 35.60 -37.93
CA LYS A 240 -24.30 36.36 -36.86
C LYS A 240 -25.12 36.18 -35.59
N ILE A 241 -24.47 35.70 -34.54
CA ILE A 241 -25.08 35.48 -33.23
C ILE A 241 -24.48 36.52 -32.29
N PHE A 242 -25.32 37.12 -31.46
CA PHE A 242 -24.88 37.97 -30.36
C PHE A 242 -25.04 37.16 -29.08
N ASP A 243 -24.01 37.12 -28.24
CA ASP A 243 -24.17 36.58 -26.89
C ASP A 243 -24.65 37.67 -25.93
N ASN A 244 -25.03 37.25 -24.72
CA ASN A 244 -25.56 38.14 -23.69
C ASN A 244 -24.52 39.15 -23.17
N PHE A 245 -23.25 38.99 -23.54
CA PHE A 245 -22.14 39.88 -23.20
C PHE A 245 -21.82 40.87 -24.33
N GLY A 246 -22.65 40.92 -25.37
CA GLY A 246 -22.49 41.81 -26.50
C GLY A 246 -21.41 41.37 -27.49
N ASN A 247 -20.82 40.18 -27.33
CA ASN A 247 -19.88 39.66 -28.29
C ASN A 247 -20.63 39.22 -29.55
N ARG A 248 -19.98 39.44 -30.70
CA ARG A 248 -20.54 39.11 -32.01
C ARG A 248 -19.81 37.91 -32.60
N TRP A 249 -20.55 36.82 -32.74
CA TRP A 249 -20.08 35.57 -33.30
C TRP A 249 -20.59 35.40 -34.72
N LYS A 250 -19.81 34.75 -35.57
CA LYS A 250 -20.21 34.32 -36.90
C LYS A 250 -20.18 32.79 -36.93
N ILE A 251 -21.33 32.16 -37.12
CA ILE A 251 -21.44 30.72 -37.33
C ILE A 251 -21.53 30.42 -38.82
N ASN A 252 -20.79 29.42 -39.27
CA ASN A 252 -20.83 28.89 -40.62
C ASN A 252 -21.10 27.39 -40.58
N PHE A 253 -21.97 26.91 -41.46
CA PHE A 253 -22.34 25.50 -41.54
C PHE A 253 -21.90 24.89 -42.87
N PHE A 254 -21.22 23.75 -42.79
CA PHE A 254 -20.67 23.02 -43.92
C PHE A 254 -21.14 21.55 -43.90
N PRO A 255 -22.25 21.22 -44.57
CA PRO A 255 -22.68 19.86 -44.78
C PRO A 255 -21.89 19.23 -45.94
N LYS A 256 -21.49 17.96 -45.80
CA LYS A 256 -20.95 17.13 -46.90
C LYS A 256 -21.84 15.93 -47.16
N TYR A 257 -22.22 15.78 -48.43
CA TYR A 257 -23.04 14.68 -48.89
C TYR A 257 -22.15 13.65 -49.59
N HIS A 258 -22.06 12.44 -49.04
CA HIS A 258 -21.42 11.32 -49.71
C HIS A 258 -22.49 10.37 -50.21
N LYS A 259 -22.65 10.22 -51.54
CA LYS A 259 -23.60 9.28 -52.12
C LYS A 259 -23.09 7.85 -51.87
N PHE A 260 -23.69 7.13 -50.93
CA PHE A 260 -23.55 5.69 -50.81
C PHE A 260 -24.93 5.08 -51.04
N ARG A 261 -25.07 4.26 -52.09
CA ARG A 261 -26.30 3.50 -52.43
C ARG A 261 -27.61 4.30 -52.33
N GLY A 262 -27.71 5.44 -53.02
CA GLY A 262 -28.99 6.10 -53.25
C GLY A 262 -29.58 6.92 -52.09
N ALA A 263 -28.94 6.98 -50.93
CA ALA A 263 -29.39 7.87 -49.84
C ALA A 263 -28.88 9.32 -50.03
N SER A 264 -29.78 10.29 -49.91
CA SER A 264 -29.54 11.74 -50.07
C SER A 264 -29.42 12.49 -48.75
N ASN A 265 -29.00 11.83 -47.66
CA ASN A 265 -28.83 12.46 -46.35
C ASN A 265 -27.38 12.93 -46.15
N PRO A 266 -27.16 14.07 -45.45
CA PRO A 266 -25.81 14.53 -45.11
C PRO A 266 -25.19 13.57 -44.07
N ASN A 267 -24.04 12.98 -44.41
CA ASN A 267 -23.36 12.05 -43.50
C ASN A 267 -22.33 12.74 -42.59
N PHE A 268 -21.94 13.98 -42.94
CA PHE A 268 -21.00 14.78 -42.16
C PHE A 268 -21.45 16.24 -42.16
N CYS A 269 -21.36 16.88 -40.99
CA CYS A 269 -21.49 18.32 -40.86
C CYS A 269 -20.29 18.88 -40.09
N ALA A 270 -19.86 20.07 -40.48
CA ALA A 270 -18.89 20.87 -39.73
C ALA A 270 -19.49 22.24 -39.45
N PHE A 271 -19.26 22.72 -38.23
CA PHE A 271 -19.60 24.08 -37.82
C PHE A 271 -18.30 24.84 -37.57
N SER A 272 -18.24 26.07 -38.05
CA SER A 272 -17.16 27.00 -37.71
C SER A 272 -17.77 28.20 -37.01
N LEU A 273 -17.36 28.42 -35.77
CA LEU A 273 -17.73 29.59 -34.99
C LEU A 273 -16.52 30.51 -34.89
N CYS A 274 -16.66 31.75 -35.38
CA CYS A 274 -15.61 32.76 -35.31
C CYS A 274 -16.09 33.99 -34.54
N LEU A 275 -15.35 34.39 -33.52
CA LEU A 275 -15.54 35.68 -32.87
C LEU A 275 -15.18 36.80 -33.86
N LYS A 276 -16.10 37.74 -34.08
CA LYS A 276 -15.90 38.90 -34.96
C LYS A 276 -15.60 40.17 -34.19
N SER A 277 -16.14 40.31 -32.98
CA SER A 277 -15.84 41.41 -32.07
C SER A 277 -16.24 41.00 -30.66
N GLY A 278 -15.40 41.25 -29.66
CA GLY A 278 -15.66 40.85 -28.27
C GLY A 278 -14.43 40.25 -27.57
N ILE A 279 -14.60 39.83 -26.32
CA ILE A 279 -13.57 39.13 -25.52
C ILE A 279 -14.15 37.76 -25.13
N PRO A 280 -13.56 36.64 -25.58
CA PRO A 280 -14.05 35.32 -25.22
C PRO A 280 -13.74 34.99 -23.75
N GLY A 281 -14.73 34.47 -23.02
CA GLY A 281 -14.57 33.97 -21.64
C GLY A 281 -14.61 35.03 -20.53
N ARG A 282 -15.17 36.21 -20.81
CA ARG A 282 -15.64 37.11 -19.75
C ARG A 282 -17.06 36.76 -19.35
#